data_AF-A0A1H5NFK2-F1
#
_entry.id   AF-A0A1H5NFK2-F1
#
_cell.length_a   1.000
_cell.length_b   1.000
_cell.length_c   1.000
_cell.angle_alpha   90.00
_cell.angle_beta   90.00
_cell.angle_gamma   90.00
#
_symmetry.space_group_name_H-M   'P 1'
#
loop_
_entity.id
_entity.type
_entity.pdbx_description
1 polymer ?
#
loop_
_entity_poly.entity_id
_entity_poly.type
_entity_poly.pdbx_seq_one_letter_code
_entity_poly.pdbx_strand_id
1 'polypeptide(L)'
;MLSFLYSETQKKWYLTGKDVNYSSPFRVGSSIPNYPAPITLYSISSNNWIPAVSLPTHAKDNDLIVIESSADKPVTIEGKNIVPAQSAILNKDEKRIYQYSEIDKGWKLFTPQKNPTPSIAPIEPKPVMPEAQEAKALKLEGKKTIFLLDDAANEKTVKLPDIANDNDLVRLTSSARQTFNINTSNINNRSAMTLDKGEEYIFKYITKNKKWEMIRAPEKFFDIKTLANSQVPDLSKPKTYIEISKNAISPNLKLPSSQPPGSEVIVSSSSSHHTMVDMGNSQETVKPGEVVVFKVDNNKKWKRETVTIDLLFLYNNELPKELSKDKIQKHVKQSMNETNQALVNSGANFTYRAVAVKEFEDNQGWAKTNTSHVLNQLRNDPRAQAMLDDVKADGMFYLANLKDPAASGRAFLGPGKKEMIATSNTYSTYVIRHELAHNMGVTHAGEDFGPSQGLAGKTVMGHSLNLYYSTPHRYTDEGEPLGIEGKIDAVGAMNKISAEVAAYR
;
A
#
# COMPACT_ATOMS: atom_id res chain seq x y z
N MET A 1 22.32 -16.40 2.44
CA MET A 1 21.27 -17.15 3.14
C MET A 1 21.11 -16.46 4.47
N LEU A 2 19.92 -15.94 4.71
CA LEU A 2 19.52 -15.28 5.94
C LEU A 2 19.19 -16.34 6.99
N SER A 3 19.71 -16.16 8.19
CA SER A 3 19.48 -17.02 9.35
C SER A 3 19.06 -16.16 10.54
N PHE A 4 18.47 -16.78 11.56
CA PHE A 4 18.11 -16.09 12.80
C PHE A 4 18.77 -16.80 13.98
N LEU A 5 19.43 -16.02 14.85
CA LEU A 5 20.04 -16.51 16.08
C LEU A 5 19.26 -15.96 17.27
N TYR A 6 18.74 -16.81 18.14
CA TYR A 6 18.07 -16.38 19.36
C TYR A 6 19.09 -16.13 20.48
N SER A 7 19.04 -14.97 21.14
CA SER A 7 19.72 -14.73 22.42
C SER A 7 18.74 -14.89 23.55
N GLU A 8 19.02 -15.85 24.42
CA GLU A 8 18.26 -16.10 25.64
C GLU A 8 18.41 -14.95 26.65
N THR A 9 19.61 -14.38 26.76
CA THR A 9 19.92 -13.26 27.66
C THR A 9 19.16 -11.99 27.29
N GLN A 10 19.05 -11.67 25.99
CA GLN A 10 18.35 -10.48 25.52
C GLN A 10 16.90 -10.74 25.14
N LYS A 11 16.46 -12.02 25.19
CA LYS A 11 15.15 -12.49 24.74
C LYS A 11 14.77 -11.98 23.34
N LYS A 12 15.74 -11.93 22.43
CA LYS A 12 15.60 -11.36 21.07
C LYS A 12 16.24 -12.25 20.01
N TRP A 13 15.66 -12.24 18.82
CA TRP A 13 16.23 -12.84 17.61
C TRP A 13 17.12 -11.83 16.89
N TYR A 14 18.32 -12.26 16.50
CA TYR A 14 19.26 -11.52 15.66
C TYR A 14 19.25 -12.08 14.26
N LEU A 15 19.29 -11.19 13.27
CA LEU A 15 19.50 -11.57 11.89
C LEU A 15 20.97 -11.96 11.69
N THR A 16 21.27 -13.07 11.04
CA THR A 16 22.64 -13.53 10.79
C THR A 16 22.76 -14.07 9.37
N GLY A 17 24.00 -14.31 8.93
CA GLY A 17 24.29 -14.86 7.60
C GLY A 17 25.14 -13.92 6.74
N LYS A 18 25.56 -14.41 5.57
CA LYS A 18 26.51 -13.72 4.68
C LYS A 18 26.00 -12.42 4.07
N ASP A 19 24.69 -12.19 4.13
CA ASP A 19 24.02 -11.03 3.53
C ASP A 19 23.73 -9.93 4.58
N VAL A 20 24.19 -10.11 5.83
CA VAL A 20 23.91 -9.25 6.98
C VAL A 20 25.19 -8.71 7.57
N ASN A 21 25.26 -7.40 7.78
CA ASN A 21 26.37 -6.73 8.46
C ASN A 21 25.89 -5.93 9.66
N TYR A 22 26.62 -6.01 10.78
CA TYR A 22 26.42 -5.18 11.97
C TYR A 22 27.54 -4.15 12.07
N SER A 23 27.17 -2.88 12.08
CA SER A 23 28.10 -1.75 12.10
C SER A 23 27.73 -0.74 13.20
N SER A 24 28.63 0.18 13.48
CA SER A 24 28.43 1.25 14.46
C SER A 24 29.43 2.40 14.22
N PRO A 25 29.25 3.57 14.86
CA PRO A 25 30.20 4.67 14.73
C PRO A 25 31.65 4.29 15.08
N PHE A 26 31.86 3.47 16.11
CA PHE A 26 33.19 2.96 16.45
C PHE A 26 33.85 2.15 15.32
N ARG A 27 33.07 1.48 14.47
CA ARG A 27 33.60 0.62 13.40
C ARG A 27 33.90 1.39 12.11
N VAL A 28 33.04 2.34 11.75
CA VAL A 28 33.11 3.00 10.41
C VAL A 28 33.02 4.53 10.47
N GLY A 29 32.94 5.12 11.65
CA GLY A 29 32.79 6.56 11.83
C GLY A 29 31.43 7.08 11.39
N SER A 30 31.38 8.36 11.00
CA SER A 30 30.18 9.08 10.59
C SER A 30 29.68 8.80 9.18
N SER A 31 30.36 7.95 8.42
CA SER A 31 29.95 7.63 7.06
C SER A 31 29.89 6.12 6.86
N ILE A 32 28.72 5.62 6.48
CA ILE A 32 28.56 4.20 6.15
C ILE A 32 29.25 3.94 4.79
N PRO A 33 30.12 2.91 4.67
CA PRO A 33 30.85 2.65 3.43
C PRO A 33 29.95 2.30 2.24
N ASN A 34 30.44 2.61 1.03
CA ASN A 34 29.83 2.19 -0.23
C ASN A 34 29.78 0.67 -0.40
N TYR A 35 28.80 0.20 -1.15
CA TYR A 35 28.51 -1.21 -1.37
C TYR A 35 28.37 -2.00 -0.06
N PRO A 36 27.44 -1.58 0.82
CA PRO A 36 27.16 -2.29 2.05
C PRO A 36 26.69 -3.73 1.77
N ALA A 37 26.67 -4.57 2.81
CA ALA A 37 25.96 -5.84 2.71
C ALA A 37 24.47 -5.59 2.45
N PRO A 38 23.76 -6.53 1.78
CA PRO A 38 22.34 -6.36 1.43
C PRO A 38 21.45 -5.90 2.57
N ILE A 39 21.77 -6.30 3.81
CA ILE A 39 21.17 -5.74 5.02
C ILE A 39 22.28 -5.28 5.96
N THR A 40 22.32 -3.98 6.26
CA THR A 40 23.25 -3.41 7.24
C THR A 40 22.49 -2.81 8.42
N LEU A 41 22.80 -3.29 9.62
CA LEU A 41 22.30 -2.75 10.89
C LEU A 41 23.38 -1.83 11.48
N TYR A 42 23.07 -0.54 11.59
CA TYR A 42 23.96 0.49 12.11
C TYR A 42 23.43 0.99 13.46
N SER A 43 24.06 0.56 14.55
CA SER A 43 23.59 0.82 15.92
C SER A 43 24.41 1.90 16.60
N ILE A 44 23.73 2.88 17.19
CA ILE A 44 24.31 4.02 17.91
C ILE A 44 23.90 3.92 19.39
N SER A 45 24.84 4.13 20.31
CA SER A 45 24.58 4.10 21.77
C SER A 45 25.25 5.29 22.45
N SER A 46 24.90 5.60 23.70
CA SER A 46 25.45 6.78 24.42
C SER A 46 26.98 6.74 24.53
N ASN A 47 27.54 5.55 24.65
CA ASN A 47 28.98 5.25 24.70
C ASN A 47 29.62 5.05 23.31
N ASN A 48 28.84 5.15 22.23
CA ASN A 48 29.27 5.02 20.84
C ASN A 48 28.44 5.96 19.97
N TRP A 49 28.48 7.26 20.30
CA TRP A 49 27.64 8.31 19.72
C TRP A 49 28.45 9.24 18.83
N ILE A 50 27.82 9.70 17.76
CA ILE A 50 28.30 10.74 16.85
C ILE A 50 27.14 11.68 16.50
N PRO A 51 27.41 12.96 16.21
CA PRO A 51 26.36 13.94 15.97
C PRO A 51 25.62 13.76 14.64
N ALA A 52 26.29 13.17 13.64
CA ALA A 52 25.71 12.97 12.32
C ALA A 52 26.20 11.69 11.63
N VAL A 53 25.34 11.07 10.81
CA VAL A 53 25.60 9.89 9.99
C VAL A 53 25.24 10.17 8.54
N SER A 54 26.15 9.86 7.62
CA SER A 54 25.92 9.89 6.18
C SER A 54 25.65 8.48 5.64
N LEU A 55 24.58 8.33 4.85
CA LEU A 55 24.36 7.12 4.05
C LEU A 55 25.36 7.02 2.89
N PRO A 56 25.66 5.82 2.34
CA PRO A 56 26.60 5.67 1.23
C PRO A 56 26.12 6.37 -0.06
N THR A 57 27.01 6.66 -1.00
CA THR A 57 26.62 7.16 -2.33
C THR A 57 26.24 6.04 -3.29
N HIS A 58 26.78 4.84 -3.09
CA HIS A 58 26.57 3.67 -3.94
C HIS A 58 26.19 2.43 -3.12
N ALA A 59 25.16 1.72 -3.58
CA ALA A 59 24.77 0.40 -3.11
C ALA A 59 24.10 -0.37 -4.27
N LYS A 60 23.71 -1.63 -4.06
CA LYS A 60 22.90 -2.36 -5.04
C LYS A 60 21.43 -2.02 -4.84
N ASP A 61 20.66 -2.13 -5.92
CA ASP A 61 19.21 -1.91 -5.86
C ASP A 61 18.57 -2.79 -4.77
N ASN A 62 17.72 -2.19 -3.95
CA ASN A 62 17.04 -2.80 -2.81
C ASN A 62 17.91 -3.15 -1.58
N ASP A 63 19.19 -2.77 -1.53
CA ASP A 63 19.98 -2.89 -0.30
C ASP A 63 19.32 -2.06 0.82
N LEU A 64 19.35 -2.60 2.05
CA LEU A 64 18.72 -2.01 3.22
C LEU A 64 19.75 -1.57 4.25
N ILE A 65 19.58 -0.34 4.76
CA ILE A 65 20.27 0.16 5.95
C ILE A 65 19.24 0.43 7.03
N VAL A 66 19.41 -0.21 8.19
CA VAL A 66 18.65 0.06 9.42
C VAL A 66 19.54 0.87 10.33
N ILE A 67 19.15 2.11 10.64
CA ILE A 67 19.83 2.96 11.62
C ILE A 67 18.99 2.98 12.89
N GLU A 68 19.57 2.57 14.02
CA GLU A 68 18.93 2.58 15.33
C GLU A 68 19.78 3.35 16.34
N SER A 69 19.12 4.07 17.25
CA SER A 69 19.79 4.82 18.31
C SER A 69 19.22 4.46 19.67
N SER A 70 20.09 4.04 20.59
CA SER A 70 19.80 3.97 22.02
C SER A 70 20.51 5.09 22.79
N ALA A 71 21.08 6.08 22.09
CA ALA A 71 21.85 7.15 22.70
C ALA A 71 20.97 8.22 23.34
N ASP A 72 21.44 8.81 24.45
CA ASP A 72 20.71 9.87 25.17
C ASP A 72 20.69 11.20 24.41
N LYS A 73 21.55 11.36 23.40
CA LYS A 73 21.62 12.55 22.53
C LYS A 73 21.10 12.22 21.12
N PRO A 74 20.37 13.15 20.47
CA PRO A 74 19.88 12.93 19.11
C PRO A 74 21.02 12.82 18.11
N VAL A 75 20.77 12.11 17.00
CA VAL A 75 21.69 11.95 15.87
C VAL A 75 21.05 12.51 14.61
N THR A 76 21.80 13.24 13.79
CA THR A 76 21.34 13.70 12.48
C THR A 76 21.73 12.69 11.40
N ILE A 77 20.78 12.20 10.62
CA ILE A 77 21.05 11.47 9.39
C ILE A 77 21.09 12.50 8.27
N GLU A 78 22.21 12.58 7.56
CA GLU A 78 22.43 13.59 6.53
C GLU A 78 21.59 13.31 5.27
N GLY A 79 20.91 14.34 4.78
CA GLY A 79 20.02 14.24 3.62
C GLY A 79 20.68 14.14 2.25
N LYS A 80 22.01 14.30 2.16
CA LYS A 80 22.72 14.45 0.87
C LYS A 80 22.50 13.28 -0.09
N ASN A 81 22.42 12.06 0.45
CA ASN A 81 22.25 10.84 -0.34
C ASN A 81 20.84 10.24 -0.20
N ILE A 82 19.90 10.98 0.41
CA ILE A 82 18.50 10.57 0.55
C ILE A 82 17.70 11.18 -0.60
N VAL A 83 16.72 10.45 -1.14
CA VAL A 83 15.84 10.94 -2.21
C VAL A 83 14.38 10.90 -1.74
N PRO A 84 13.69 12.05 -1.64
CA PRO A 84 14.22 13.40 -1.85
C PRO A 84 15.22 13.81 -0.75
N ALA A 85 16.13 14.74 -1.07
CA ALA A 85 17.18 15.19 -0.15
C ALA A 85 16.58 15.79 1.13
N GLN A 86 16.62 15.04 2.22
CA GLN A 86 16.04 15.43 3.49
C GLN A 86 16.87 14.86 4.63
N SER A 87 17.37 15.75 5.50
CA SER A 87 18.01 15.32 6.75
C SER A 87 16.95 14.88 7.75
N ALA A 88 17.31 13.93 8.60
CA ALA A 88 16.43 13.35 9.60
C ALA A 88 17.07 13.39 10.98
N ILE A 89 16.29 13.66 12.03
CA ILE A 89 16.73 13.51 13.41
C ILE A 89 16.28 12.14 13.91
N LEU A 90 17.19 11.42 14.57
CA LEU A 90 16.97 10.14 15.22
C LEU A 90 17.18 10.29 16.73
N ASN A 91 16.11 10.17 17.51
CA ASN A 91 16.13 10.27 18.97
C ASN A 91 16.39 8.90 19.62
N LYS A 92 16.49 8.90 20.96
CA LYS A 92 16.63 7.68 21.75
C LYS A 92 15.49 6.70 21.48
N ASP A 93 15.86 5.42 21.32
CA ASP A 93 15.00 4.28 21.04
C ASP A 93 14.23 4.35 19.70
N GLU A 94 14.63 5.28 18.82
CA GLU A 94 14.11 5.35 17.46
C GLU A 94 14.93 4.50 16.47
N LYS A 95 14.26 4.10 15.40
CA LYS A 95 14.87 3.44 14.26
C LYS A 95 14.35 4.02 12.95
N ARG A 96 15.20 4.04 11.94
CA ARG A 96 14.82 4.33 10.55
C ARG A 96 15.42 3.30 9.61
N ILE A 97 14.69 2.98 8.56
CA ILE A 97 15.13 2.03 7.54
C ILE A 97 15.20 2.79 6.23
N TYR A 98 16.27 2.59 5.49
CA TYR A 98 16.45 3.15 4.15
C TYR A 98 16.69 2.03 3.16
N GLN A 99 16.10 2.16 1.98
CA GLN A 99 16.31 1.26 0.86
C GLN A 99 16.99 2.01 -0.28
N TYR A 100 18.06 1.46 -0.84
CA TYR A 100 18.70 2.06 -1.99
C TYR A 100 17.87 1.86 -3.26
N SER A 101 17.66 2.94 -4.01
CA SER A 101 17.06 2.91 -5.34
C SER A 101 18.14 3.16 -6.38
N GLU A 102 18.42 2.15 -7.21
CA GLU A 102 19.33 2.29 -8.34
C GLU A 102 18.78 3.25 -9.40
N ILE A 103 17.46 3.39 -9.47
CA ILE A 103 16.75 4.31 -10.38
C ILE A 103 17.01 5.75 -9.98
N ASP A 104 16.88 6.07 -8.69
CA ASP A 104 17.03 7.43 -8.19
C ASP A 104 18.47 7.77 -7.76
N LYS A 105 19.38 6.80 -7.83
CA LYS A 105 20.78 6.90 -7.41
C LYS A 105 20.91 7.42 -5.96
N GLY A 106 20.05 6.93 -5.08
CA GLY A 106 20.03 7.36 -3.68
C GLY A 106 19.10 6.54 -2.80
N TRP A 107 19.11 6.88 -1.51
CA TRP A 107 18.40 6.15 -0.47
C TRP A 107 17.00 6.71 -0.23
N LYS A 108 16.00 5.84 -0.20
CA LYS A 108 14.62 6.22 0.14
C LYS A 108 14.29 5.75 1.54
N LEU A 109 13.57 6.57 2.31
CA LEU A 109 13.02 6.13 3.58
C LEU A 109 12.09 4.95 3.31
N PHE A 110 12.41 3.80 3.91
CA PHE A 110 11.65 2.59 3.77
C PHE A 110 10.82 2.38 5.02
N THR A 111 9.51 2.51 4.88
CA THR A 111 8.56 2.14 5.93
C THR A 111 8.07 0.75 5.61
N PRO A 112 8.53 -0.31 6.31
CA PRO A 112 7.95 -1.62 6.10
C PRO A 112 6.46 -1.54 6.41
N GLN A 113 5.62 -1.73 5.39
CA GLN A 113 4.25 -2.14 5.65
C GLN A 113 4.34 -3.44 6.43
N LYS A 114 3.85 -3.43 7.67
CA LYS A 114 3.57 -4.68 8.38
C LYS A 114 2.57 -5.43 7.50
N ASN A 115 3.03 -6.42 6.75
CA ASN A 115 2.17 -7.55 6.46
C ASN A 115 1.91 -8.20 7.83
N PRO A 116 0.69 -8.15 8.38
CA PRO A 116 0.42 -8.87 9.60
C PRO A 116 0.69 -10.35 9.33
N THR A 117 1.43 -10.96 10.23
CA THR A 117 1.52 -12.41 10.33
C THR A 117 0.09 -12.95 10.36
N PRO A 118 -0.27 -13.99 9.57
CA PRO A 118 -1.57 -14.62 9.65
C PRO A 118 -1.82 -15.02 11.10
N SER A 119 -2.68 -14.28 11.81
CA SER A 119 -3.16 -14.75 13.09
C SER A 119 -4.12 -15.87 12.77
N ILE A 120 -3.67 -17.12 12.95
CA ILE A 120 -4.57 -18.25 13.11
C ILE A 120 -5.20 -18.07 14.50
N ALA A 121 -6.10 -17.11 14.62
CA ALA A 121 -6.99 -17.05 15.77
C ALA A 121 -7.97 -18.22 15.63
N PRO A 122 -8.20 -19.02 16.67
CA PRO A 122 -9.36 -19.90 16.72
C PRO A 122 -10.62 -19.10 16.39
N ILE A 123 -11.58 -19.75 15.72
CA ILE A 123 -12.91 -19.16 15.49
C ILE A 123 -13.53 -18.93 16.87
N GLU A 124 -13.40 -17.71 17.40
CA GLU A 124 -14.08 -17.29 18.61
C GLU A 124 -15.56 -17.04 18.31
N PRO A 125 -16.46 -17.30 19.27
CA PRO A 125 -17.89 -17.14 19.06
C PRO A 125 -18.26 -15.69 18.76
N LYS A 126 -19.37 -15.53 18.03
CA LYS A 126 -20.04 -14.28 17.63
C LYS A 126 -19.68 -13.08 18.52
N PRO A 127 -19.06 -12.01 17.98
CA PRO A 127 -19.01 -10.73 18.68
C PRO A 127 -20.43 -10.16 18.70
N VAL A 128 -21.12 -10.34 19.82
CA VAL A 128 -22.35 -9.58 20.09
C VAL A 128 -21.90 -8.17 20.43
N MET A 129 -22.11 -7.22 19.53
CA MET A 129 -22.06 -5.78 19.85
C MET A 129 -23.10 -5.51 20.94
N PRO A 130 -22.71 -5.22 22.19
CA PRO A 130 -23.67 -4.90 23.23
C PRO A 130 -24.29 -3.53 22.94
N GLU A 131 -25.58 -3.38 23.21
CA GLU A 131 -26.19 -2.07 23.44
C GLU A 131 -25.41 -1.31 24.51
N ALA A 132 -25.35 0.01 24.35
CA ALA A 132 -24.48 0.96 25.04
C ALA A 132 -24.28 0.66 26.55
N GLN A 133 -23.23 -0.09 26.89
CA GLN A 133 -22.59 0.03 28.19
C GLN A 133 -21.82 1.35 28.23
N GLU A 134 -21.69 1.95 29.42
CA GLU A 134 -20.96 3.20 29.63
C GLU A 134 -19.54 3.11 29.01
N ALA A 135 -19.34 3.80 27.90
CA ALA A 135 -18.06 3.81 27.22
C ALA A 135 -17.14 4.81 27.94
N LYS A 136 -15.92 4.38 28.28
CA LYS A 136 -14.94 5.28 28.89
C LYS A 136 -14.53 6.35 27.88
N ALA A 137 -14.84 7.61 28.18
CA ALA A 137 -14.32 8.73 27.42
C ALA A 137 -12.82 8.91 27.69
N LEU A 138 -12.01 8.85 26.65
CA LEU A 138 -10.57 9.07 26.73
C LEU A 138 -10.28 10.56 26.98
N LYS A 139 -9.26 10.88 27.79
CA LYS A 139 -8.85 12.26 28.10
C LYS A 139 -7.51 12.59 27.45
N LEU A 140 -7.47 13.65 26.64
CA LEU A 140 -6.26 14.03 25.90
C LEU A 140 -5.19 14.67 26.79
N GLU A 141 -3.93 14.40 26.48
CA GLU A 141 -2.73 14.92 27.16
C GLU A 141 -1.85 15.77 26.23
N GLY A 142 -2.50 16.50 25.30
CA GLY A 142 -1.85 17.36 24.32
C GLY A 142 -2.08 16.90 22.87
N LYS A 143 -1.28 17.45 21.94
CA LYS A 143 -1.46 17.24 20.49
C LYS A 143 -1.30 15.79 20.04
N LYS A 144 -0.56 14.97 20.79
CA LYS A 144 -0.40 13.53 20.55
C LYS A 144 -0.66 12.83 21.87
N THR A 145 -1.68 12.01 21.93
CA THR A 145 -2.01 11.21 23.12
C THR A 145 -1.91 9.73 22.77
N ILE A 146 -1.25 8.95 23.62
CA ILE A 146 -1.16 7.50 23.50
C ILE A 146 -1.96 6.87 24.63
N PHE A 147 -2.94 6.03 24.30
CA PHE A 147 -3.66 5.22 25.27
C PHE A 147 -3.24 3.77 25.12
N LEU A 148 -2.74 3.20 26.22
CA LEU A 148 -2.49 1.77 26.35
C LEU A 148 -3.60 1.16 27.20
N LEU A 149 -4.35 0.23 26.63
CA LEU A 149 -5.30 -0.61 27.38
C LEU A 149 -4.60 -1.90 27.81
N ASP A 150 -4.60 -2.17 29.10
CA ASP A 150 -4.01 -3.37 29.68
C ASP A 150 -5.06 -4.21 30.44
N ASP A 151 -4.62 -5.31 31.06
CA ASP A 151 -5.49 -6.21 31.82
C ASP A 151 -6.12 -5.54 33.06
N ALA A 152 -5.67 -4.35 33.47
CA ALA A 152 -6.26 -3.60 34.59
C ALA A 152 -7.44 -2.71 34.16
N ALA A 153 -7.67 -2.54 32.84
CA ALA A 153 -8.82 -1.79 32.34
C ALA A 153 -10.13 -2.56 32.57
N ASN A 154 -11.01 -1.98 33.38
CA ASN A 154 -12.30 -2.57 33.72
C ASN A 154 -13.36 -2.37 32.62
N GLU A 155 -13.16 -1.42 31.73
CA GLU A 155 -14.14 -1.05 30.70
C GLU A 155 -13.99 -1.92 29.44
N LYS A 156 -15.10 -2.43 28.90
CA LYS A 156 -15.08 -3.24 27.66
C LYS A 156 -15.19 -2.40 26.39
N THR A 157 -15.56 -1.13 26.53
CA THR A 157 -15.78 -0.21 25.40
C THR A 157 -15.09 1.12 25.67
N VAL A 158 -14.32 1.60 24.70
CA VAL A 158 -13.65 2.90 24.75
C VAL A 158 -14.26 3.87 23.75
N LYS A 159 -14.28 5.16 24.09
CA LYS A 159 -14.84 6.22 23.26
C LYS A 159 -13.81 7.35 23.12
N LEU A 160 -13.52 7.74 21.87
CA LEU A 160 -12.73 8.94 21.59
C LEU A 160 -13.49 10.20 22.04
N PRO A 161 -12.79 11.27 22.47
CA PRO A 161 -13.43 12.52 22.90
C PRO A 161 -14.45 13.07 21.89
N ASP A 162 -15.52 13.71 22.37
CA ASP A 162 -16.49 14.36 21.48
C ASP A 162 -15.90 15.61 20.79
N ILE A 163 -14.96 16.28 21.45
CA ILE A 163 -14.30 17.52 20.99
C ILE A 163 -12.79 17.40 21.27
N ALA A 164 -11.97 17.87 20.34
CA ALA A 164 -10.52 18.05 20.47
C ALA A 164 -10.07 19.26 19.64
N ASN A 165 -8.78 19.59 19.68
CA ASN A 165 -8.21 20.62 18.79
C ASN A 165 -7.92 20.04 17.40
N ASP A 166 -7.84 20.93 16.41
CA ASP A 166 -7.56 20.50 15.05
C ASP A 166 -6.21 19.80 14.93
N ASN A 167 -6.21 18.63 14.30
CA ASN A 167 -5.05 17.75 14.12
C ASN A 167 -4.53 17.10 15.42
N ASP A 168 -5.29 17.11 16.52
CA ASP A 168 -4.96 16.28 17.67
C ASP A 168 -4.96 14.80 17.25
N LEU A 169 -3.94 14.06 17.69
CA LEU A 169 -3.73 12.66 17.37
C LEU A 169 -3.95 11.77 18.59
N VAL A 170 -4.65 10.67 18.37
CA VAL A 170 -4.83 9.61 19.36
C VAL A 170 -4.29 8.30 18.79
N ARG A 171 -3.32 7.71 19.49
CA ARG A 171 -2.84 6.35 19.26
C ARG A 171 -3.41 5.45 20.34
N LEU A 172 -4.23 4.49 19.94
CA LEU A 172 -4.89 3.55 20.86
C LEU A 172 -4.30 2.15 20.65
N THR A 173 -3.68 1.60 21.68
CA THR A 173 -3.03 0.28 21.65
C THR A 173 -3.52 -0.60 22.79
N SER A 174 -3.40 -1.92 22.64
CA SER A 174 -3.75 -2.88 23.70
C SER A 174 -2.62 -3.85 24.00
N SER A 175 -2.34 -4.06 25.28
CA SER A 175 -1.56 -5.19 25.79
C SER A 175 -2.41 -6.23 26.51
N ALA A 176 -3.71 -5.94 26.72
CA ALA A 176 -4.63 -6.79 27.45
C ALA A 176 -4.94 -8.09 26.70
N ARG A 177 -5.33 -9.13 27.44
CA ARG A 177 -5.82 -10.40 26.90
C ARG A 177 -7.25 -10.30 26.38
N GLN A 178 -8.05 -9.39 26.93
CA GLN A 178 -9.42 -9.15 26.49
C GLN A 178 -9.47 -8.24 25.26
N THR A 179 -10.48 -8.45 24.42
CA THR A 179 -10.82 -7.56 23.31
C THR A 179 -11.63 -6.37 23.81
N PHE A 180 -11.28 -5.17 23.35
CA PHE A 180 -12.06 -3.95 23.60
C PHE A 180 -12.86 -3.55 22.37
N ASN A 181 -14.09 -3.08 22.58
CA ASN A 181 -14.87 -2.42 21.53
C ASN A 181 -14.50 -0.94 21.44
N ILE A 182 -14.45 -0.40 20.22
CA ILE A 182 -14.27 1.05 20.02
C ILE A 182 -15.62 1.65 19.61
N ASN A 183 -16.11 2.58 20.41
CA ASN A 183 -17.31 3.33 20.08
C ASN A 183 -17.04 4.27 18.90
N THR A 184 -17.83 4.13 17.84
CA THR A 184 -17.63 4.84 16.57
C THR A 184 -18.47 6.12 16.43
N SER A 185 -19.19 6.57 17.46
CA SER A 185 -20.08 7.74 17.38
C SER A 185 -19.36 9.00 16.90
N ASN A 186 -18.09 9.13 17.27
CA ASN A 186 -17.25 10.31 17.04
C ASN A 186 -16.26 10.15 15.90
N ILE A 187 -16.33 9.03 15.17
CA ILE A 187 -15.38 8.70 14.11
C ILE A 187 -16.08 8.90 12.75
N ASN A 188 -15.37 9.51 11.79
CA ASN A 188 -15.78 9.53 10.39
C ASN A 188 -15.68 8.13 9.79
N ASN A 189 -16.52 7.82 8.80
CA ASN A 189 -16.58 6.49 8.19
C ASN A 189 -16.60 5.40 9.27
N ARG A 190 -17.70 5.38 10.04
CA ARG A 190 -17.96 4.36 11.05
C ARG A 190 -17.69 2.98 10.44
N SER A 191 -17.30 2.00 11.25
CA SER A 191 -17.10 0.62 10.79
C SER A 191 -17.10 -0.30 12.00
N ALA A 192 -16.99 -1.61 11.76
CA ALA A 192 -16.60 -2.53 12.81
C ALA A 192 -15.20 -2.18 13.35
N MET A 193 -15.05 -2.05 14.67
CA MET A 193 -13.79 -1.70 15.31
C MET A 193 -13.67 -2.35 16.70
N THR A 194 -12.82 -3.36 16.80
CA THR A 194 -12.34 -3.92 18.06
C THR A 194 -10.83 -3.78 18.16
N LEU A 195 -10.32 -3.75 19.38
CA LEU A 195 -8.89 -3.68 19.67
C LEU A 195 -8.47 -4.92 20.46
N ASP A 196 -7.71 -5.79 19.80
CA ASP A 196 -7.15 -7.00 20.36
C ASP A 196 -5.71 -6.76 20.85
N LYS A 197 -5.15 -7.75 21.57
CA LYS A 197 -3.78 -7.68 22.08
C LYS A 197 -2.76 -7.41 20.97
N GLY A 198 -1.95 -6.38 21.15
CA GLY A 198 -0.86 -5.99 20.24
C GLY A 198 -1.31 -5.19 19.02
N GLU A 199 -2.61 -4.90 18.89
CA GLU A 199 -3.15 -4.06 17.82
C GLU A 199 -3.08 -2.58 18.14
N GLU A 200 -3.31 -1.76 17.12
CA GLU A 200 -3.21 -0.33 17.18
C GLU A 200 -4.13 0.38 16.20
N TYR A 201 -4.82 1.40 16.69
CA TYR A 201 -5.45 2.41 15.86
C TYR A 201 -4.76 3.77 16.02
N ILE A 202 -4.72 4.54 14.94
CA ILE A 202 -4.32 5.96 14.97
C ILE A 202 -5.49 6.78 14.43
N PHE A 203 -5.90 7.79 15.18
CA PHE A 203 -6.95 8.72 14.83
C PHE A 203 -6.45 10.15 14.86
N LYS A 204 -7.05 10.99 14.02
CA LYS A 204 -6.80 12.43 13.97
C LYS A 204 -8.09 13.20 14.05
N TYR A 205 -8.16 14.20 14.92
CA TYR A 205 -9.36 15.04 14.99
C TYR A 205 -9.36 16.09 13.88
N ILE A 206 -10.49 16.20 13.18
CA ILE A 206 -10.72 17.20 12.13
C ILE A 206 -11.83 18.15 12.60
N THR A 207 -11.46 19.37 12.97
CA THR A 207 -12.37 20.36 13.58
C THR A 207 -13.50 20.75 12.62
N LYS A 208 -13.20 20.87 11.33
CA LYS A 208 -14.19 21.14 10.27
C LYS A 208 -15.35 20.13 10.30
N ASN A 209 -15.04 18.86 10.57
CA ASN A 209 -16.02 17.77 10.55
C ASN A 209 -16.57 17.46 11.96
N LYS A 210 -15.92 17.97 13.02
CA LYS A 210 -16.18 17.62 14.44
C LYS A 210 -16.14 16.11 14.68
N LYS A 211 -15.18 15.44 14.04
CA LYS A 211 -15.03 13.99 14.04
C LYS A 211 -13.56 13.60 13.98
N TRP A 212 -13.28 12.41 14.48
CA TRP A 212 -12.01 11.72 14.36
C TRP A 212 -11.94 11.01 13.01
N GLU A 213 -10.91 11.27 12.24
CA GLU A 213 -10.54 10.54 11.05
C GLU A 213 -9.63 9.38 11.42
N MET A 214 -9.88 8.20 10.87
CA MET A 214 -9.02 7.04 11.06
C MET A 214 -7.82 7.13 10.11
N ILE A 215 -6.62 7.17 10.68
CA ILE A 215 -5.36 7.16 9.92
C ILE A 215 -4.89 5.73 9.72
N ARG A 216 -4.91 4.95 10.81
CA ARG A 216 -4.39 3.59 10.84
C ARG A 216 -5.33 2.70 11.62
N ALA A 217 -5.52 1.48 11.13
CA ALA A 217 -6.26 0.43 11.81
C ALA A 217 -5.61 -0.92 11.57
N PRO A 218 -5.82 -1.89 12.49
CA PRO A 218 -5.59 -3.29 12.20
C PRO A 218 -6.49 -3.77 11.06
N GLU A 219 -6.00 -4.76 10.35
CA GLU A 219 -6.65 -5.40 9.21
C GLU A 219 -6.76 -6.90 9.46
N LYS A 220 -7.81 -7.53 8.96
CA LYS A 220 -7.99 -8.99 9.08
C LYS A 220 -7.82 -9.66 7.73
N PHE A 221 -7.19 -10.84 7.70
CA PHE A 221 -6.90 -11.57 6.47
C PHE A 221 -7.42 -13.00 6.58
N PHE A 222 -8.08 -13.47 5.53
CA PHE A 222 -8.53 -14.84 5.39
C PHE A 222 -8.16 -15.37 4.00
N ASP A 223 -7.83 -16.65 3.94
CA ASP A 223 -7.96 -17.42 2.69
C ASP A 223 -9.37 -18.00 2.67
N ILE A 224 -10.04 -17.98 1.52
CA ILE A 224 -11.41 -18.52 1.39
C ILE A 224 -11.52 -19.98 1.89
N LYS A 225 -10.45 -20.77 1.81
CA LYS A 225 -10.40 -22.16 2.28
C LYS A 225 -10.44 -22.30 3.79
N THR A 226 -10.04 -21.26 4.53
CA THR A 226 -10.08 -21.28 6.01
C THR A 226 -11.42 -20.80 6.56
N LEU A 227 -12.29 -20.25 5.70
CA LEU A 227 -13.63 -19.84 6.08
C LEU A 227 -14.56 -21.04 6.21
N ALA A 228 -15.19 -21.17 7.37
CA ALA A 228 -16.25 -22.16 7.58
C ALA A 228 -17.41 -21.89 6.58
N ASN A 229 -17.74 -22.89 5.76
CA ASN A 229 -18.81 -22.81 4.76
C ASN A 229 -18.69 -21.62 3.78
N SER A 230 -17.47 -21.14 3.53
CA SER A 230 -17.20 -19.93 2.74
C SER A 230 -17.98 -18.69 3.21
N GLN A 231 -18.29 -18.62 4.51
CA GLN A 231 -18.90 -17.47 5.15
C GLN A 231 -17.81 -16.61 5.79
N VAL A 232 -17.75 -15.34 5.38
CA VAL A 232 -16.95 -14.34 6.08
C VAL A 232 -17.59 -14.10 7.45
N PRO A 233 -16.83 -14.18 8.55
CA PRO A 233 -17.37 -13.94 9.89
C PRO A 233 -17.79 -12.48 10.07
N ASP A 234 -18.55 -12.20 11.14
CA ASP A 234 -18.83 -10.82 11.52
C ASP A 234 -17.53 -10.02 11.65
N LEU A 235 -17.52 -8.80 11.10
CA LEU A 235 -16.31 -8.02 11.01
C LEU A 235 -15.97 -7.46 12.37
N SER A 236 -14.68 -7.50 12.71
CA SER A 236 -14.13 -6.88 13.92
C SER A 236 -13.16 -5.74 13.62
N LYS A 237 -12.84 -5.54 12.33
CA LYS A 237 -11.90 -4.53 11.84
C LYS A 237 -12.55 -3.72 10.71
N PRO A 238 -12.11 -2.48 10.46
CA PRO A 238 -12.64 -1.65 9.38
C PRO A 238 -12.50 -2.32 8.01
N LYS A 239 -11.36 -2.98 7.77
CA LYS A 239 -11.03 -3.67 6.53
C LYS A 239 -10.74 -5.15 6.80
N THR A 240 -11.36 -6.00 6.00
CA THR A 240 -11.10 -7.44 5.97
C THR A 240 -10.74 -7.90 4.56
N TYR A 241 -9.61 -8.56 4.40
CA TYR A 241 -9.11 -9.08 3.14
C TYR A 241 -9.42 -10.57 3.03
N ILE A 242 -9.97 -10.96 1.89
CA ILE A 242 -10.26 -12.35 1.53
C ILE A 242 -9.46 -12.70 0.26
N GLU A 243 -8.55 -13.64 0.36
CA GLU A 243 -7.84 -14.21 -0.78
C GLU A 243 -8.56 -15.48 -1.27
N ILE A 244 -9.02 -15.45 -2.53
CA ILE A 244 -9.48 -16.63 -3.24
C ILE A 244 -8.27 -17.29 -3.88
N SER A 245 -7.63 -18.19 -3.14
CA SER A 245 -6.36 -18.78 -3.56
C SER A 245 -6.50 -19.67 -4.79
N LYS A 246 -5.41 -19.80 -5.56
CA LYS A 246 -5.34 -20.58 -6.83
C LYS A 246 -6.04 -21.93 -6.83
N ASN A 247 -5.92 -22.69 -5.73
CA ASN A 247 -6.50 -24.05 -5.62
C ASN A 247 -7.87 -24.06 -4.93
N ALA A 248 -8.50 -22.91 -4.71
CA ALA A 248 -9.83 -22.84 -4.12
C ALA A 248 -10.87 -23.19 -5.17
N ILE A 249 -11.56 -24.31 -4.97
CA ILE A 249 -12.75 -24.70 -5.73
C ILE A 249 -13.97 -24.31 -4.88
N SER A 250 -14.11 -23.03 -4.55
CA SER A 250 -15.33 -22.53 -3.93
C SER A 250 -16.05 -21.62 -4.92
N PRO A 251 -17.24 -22.02 -5.41
CA PRO A 251 -18.00 -21.18 -6.32
C PRO A 251 -18.61 -19.98 -5.62
N ASN A 252 -18.67 -19.96 -4.27
CA ASN A 252 -19.41 -18.95 -3.52
C ASN A 252 -18.61 -18.40 -2.32
N LEU A 253 -18.76 -17.11 -2.05
CA LEU A 253 -18.32 -16.43 -0.83
C LEU A 253 -19.53 -15.68 -0.25
N LYS A 254 -19.82 -15.83 1.03
CA LYS A 254 -20.93 -15.12 1.68
C LYS A 254 -20.41 -14.02 2.59
N LEU A 255 -20.86 -12.78 2.37
CA LEU A 255 -20.55 -11.66 3.27
C LEU A 255 -21.42 -11.72 4.53
N PRO A 256 -20.96 -11.21 5.68
CA PRO A 256 -21.74 -11.25 6.92
C PRO A 256 -22.90 -10.25 6.84
N SER A 257 -24.03 -10.60 7.45
CA SER A 257 -25.18 -9.70 7.57
C SER A 257 -24.96 -8.64 8.65
N SER A 258 -25.75 -7.54 8.63
CA SER A 258 -25.90 -6.60 9.75
C SER A 258 -24.62 -5.89 10.22
N GLN A 259 -23.67 -5.66 9.32
CA GLN A 259 -22.44 -4.93 9.64
C GLN A 259 -22.67 -3.41 9.77
N PRO A 260 -21.83 -2.69 10.53
CA PRO A 260 -21.88 -1.23 10.58
C PRO A 260 -21.62 -0.62 9.18
N PRO A 261 -22.34 0.45 8.79
CA PRO A 261 -22.00 1.26 7.62
C PRO A 261 -20.52 1.60 7.61
N GLY A 262 -19.88 1.60 6.45
CA GLY A 262 -18.46 1.91 6.24
C GLY A 262 -17.49 0.75 6.46
N SER A 263 -17.95 -0.42 6.91
CA SER A 263 -17.10 -1.63 6.96
C SER A 263 -16.82 -2.16 5.56
N GLU A 264 -15.60 -2.64 5.34
CA GLU A 264 -15.10 -3.05 4.01
C GLU A 264 -14.61 -4.50 3.99
N VAL A 265 -14.94 -5.21 2.92
CA VAL A 265 -14.35 -6.50 2.56
C VAL A 265 -13.68 -6.37 1.20
N ILE A 266 -12.36 -6.62 1.17
CA ILE A 266 -11.54 -6.59 -0.04
C ILE A 266 -11.31 -8.03 -0.47
N VAL A 267 -11.80 -8.40 -1.65
CA VAL A 267 -11.66 -9.75 -2.21
C VAL A 267 -10.65 -9.73 -3.34
N SER A 268 -9.56 -10.48 -3.21
CA SER A 268 -8.57 -10.70 -4.26
C SER A 268 -8.64 -12.14 -4.76
N SER A 269 -8.58 -12.34 -6.08
CA SER A 269 -8.65 -13.67 -6.68
C SER A 269 -7.37 -14.06 -7.42
N SER A 270 -6.70 -15.10 -6.94
CA SER A 270 -5.67 -15.82 -7.69
C SER A 270 -6.16 -17.15 -8.28
N SER A 271 -7.46 -17.44 -8.15
CA SER A 271 -8.12 -18.60 -8.76
C SER A 271 -8.26 -18.45 -10.27
N SER A 272 -8.24 -19.57 -10.98
CA SER A 272 -8.59 -19.64 -12.41
C SER A 272 -10.11 -19.66 -12.65
N HIS A 273 -10.90 -19.75 -11.59
CA HIS A 273 -12.37 -19.77 -11.66
C HIS A 273 -12.95 -18.47 -11.09
N HIS A 274 -14.14 -18.13 -11.55
CA HIS A 274 -14.90 -17.05 -10.93
C HIS A 274 -15.50 -17.52 -9.60
N THR A 275 -15.74 -16.58 -8.69
CA THR A 275 -16.43 -16.80 -7.43
C THR A 275 -17.61 -15.83 -7.34
N MET A 276 -18.78 -16.37 -7.02
CA MET A 276 -19.97 -15.58 -6.72
C MET A 276 -19.92 -15.09 -5.28
N VAL A 277 -20.02 -13.78 -5.08
CA VAL A 277 -20.10 -13.15 -3.77
C VAL A 277 -21.56 -12.88 -3.46
N ASP A 278 -22.10 -13.61 -2.49
CA ASP A 278 -23.42 -13.40 -1.93
C ASP A 278 -23.36 -12.29 -0.88
N MET A 279 -24.01 -11.18 -1.19
CA MET A 279 -24.09 -9.99 -0.36
C MET A 279 -25.38 -9.96 0.48
N GLY A 280 -26.18 -11.02 0.44
CA GLY A 280 -27.50 -11.14 1.07
C GLY A 280 -28.60 -10.39 0.30
N ASN A 281 -28.34 -9.17 -0.16
CA ASN A 281 -29.28 -8.37 -0.96
C ASN A 281 -29.13 -8.54 -2.47
N SER A 282 -27.99 -9.01 -2.94
CA SER A 282 -27.68 -9.28 -4.35
C SER A 282 -26.45 -10.18 -4.44
N GLN A 283 -26.09 -10.57 -5.66
CA GLN A 283 -24.88 -11.34 -5.93
C GLN A 283 -24.00 -10.59 -6.91
N GLU A 284 -22.69 -10.71 -6.73
CA GLU A 284 -21.67 -10.15 -7.61
C GLU A 284 -20.68 -11.24 -8.00
N THR A 285 -20.03 -11.08 -9.15
CA THR A 285 -18.99 -12.03 -9.59
C THR A 285 -17.63 -11.41 -9.40
N VAL A 286 -16.73 -12.15 -8.75
CA VAL A 286 -15.28 -11.88 -8.74
C VAL A 286 -14.62 -12.84 -9.73
N LYS A 287 -14.02 -12.27 -10.78
CA LYS A 287 -13.35 -12.97 -11.87
C LYS A 287 -11.90 -13.33 -11.48
N PRO A 288 -11.27 -14.28 -12.20
CA PRO A 288 -9.84 -14.57 -12.06
C PRO A 288 -8.98 -13.30 -12.16
N GLY A 289 -8.06 -13.11 -11.22
CA GLY A 289 -7.12 -11.98 -11.18
C GLY A 289 -7.71 -10.65 -10.71
N GLU A 290 -9.00 -10.61 -10.36
CA GLU A 290 -9.69 -9.39 -9.94
C GLU A 290 -9.44 -9.07 -8.46
N VAL A 291 -9.43 -7.77 -8.15
CA VAL A 291 -9.49 -7.25 -6.77
C VAL A 291 -10.76 -6.39 -6.67
N VAL A 292 -11.67 -6.72 -5.77
CA VAL A 292 -12.94 -6.03 -5.60
C VAL A 292 -13.10 -5.56 -4.16
N VAL A 293 -13.54 -4.32 -3.96
CA VAL A 293 -13.92 -3.80 -2.65
C VAL A 293 -15.44 -3.81 -2.53
N PHE A 294 -15.93 -4.46 -1.47
CA PHE A 294 -17.31 -4.37 -1.03
C PHE A 294 -17.37 -3.52 0.23
N LYS A 295 -18.39 -2.66 0.32
CA LYS A 295 -18.58 -1.75 1.45
C LYS A 295 -20.03 -1.71 1.88
N VAL A 296 -20.23 -1.59 3.18
CA VAL A 296 -21.55 -1.44 3.78
C VAL A 296 -22.01 0.01 3.64
N ASP A 297 -23.16 0.24 3.03
CA ASP A 297 -23.76 1.57 2.91
C ASP A 297 -24.48 2.02 4.20
N ASN A 298 -25.01 3.25 4.20
CA ASN A 298 -25.74 3.82 5.34
C ASN A 298 -27.05 3.07 5.66
N ASN A 299 -27.58 2.28 4.72
CA ASN A 299 -28.74 1.41 4.91
C ASN A 299 -28.34 0.00 5.41
N LYS A 300 -27.08 -0.19 5.80
CA LYS A 300 -26.50 -1.47 6.26
C LYS A 300 -26.52 -2.56 5.19
N LYS A 301 -26.48 -2.18 3.90
CA LYS A 301 -26.43 -3.12 2.77
C LYS A 301 -25.05 -3.11 2.13
N TRP A 302 -24.61 -4.27 1.68
CA TRP A 302 -23.36 -4.40 0.94
C TRP A 302 -23.51 -3.87 -0.49
N LYS A 303 -22.49 -3.14 -0.93
CA LYS A 303 -22.33 -2.62 -2.29
C LYS A 303 -20.91 -2.86 -2.77
N ARG A 304 -20.77 -3.19 -4.05
CA ARG A 304 -19.49 -3.11 -4.76
C ARG A 304 -19.09 -1.64 -4.87
N GLU A 305 -17.91 -1.29 -4.39
CA GLU A 305 -17.37 0.08 -4.40
C GLU A 305 -16.45 0.32 -5.61
N THR A 306 -15.84 -0.74 -6.14
CA THR A 306 -14.85 -0.65 -7.22
C THR A 306 -15.37 -1.14 -8.57
N VAL A 307 -15.12 -0.39 -9.64
CA VAL A 307 -15.09 -0.93 -11.02
C VAL A 307 -13.74 -1.58 -11.32
N THR A 308 -13.65 -2.39 -12.37
CA THR A 308 -12.39 -3.05 -12.75
C THR A 308 -12.00 -2.64 -14.16
N ILE A 309 -10.77 -2.16 -14.31
CA ILE A 309 -10.16 -1.81 -15.59
C ILE A 309 -9.27 -2.97 -16.04
N ASP A 310 -9.60 -3.58 -17.17
CA ASP A 310 -8.90 -4.74 -17.71
C ASP A 310 -7.69 -4.32 -18.55
N LEU A 311 -6.53 -4.91 -18.28
CA LEU A 311 -5.27 -4.58 -18.96
C LEU A 311 -4.69 -5.80 -19.68
N LEU A 312 -4.31 -5.58 -20.93
CA LEU A 312 -3.44 -6.48 -21.69
C LEU A 312 -1.98 -6.08 -21.47
N PHE A 313 -1.17 -6.99 -20.94
CA PHE A 313 0.27 -6.81 -20.88
C PHE A 313 0.92 -7.43 -22.11
N LEU A 314 1.70 -6.64 -22.82
CA LEU A 314 2.54 -7.06 -23.94
C LEU A 314 4.00 -6.97 -23.53
N TYR A 315 4.84 -7.89 -24.00
CA TYR A 315 6.27 -7.83 -23.76
C TYR A 315 7.07 -8.17 -25.02
N ASN A 316 8.22 -7.51 -25.20
CA ASN A 316 9.09 -7.74 -26.36
C ASN A 316 9.77 -9.13 -26.29
N ASN A 317 10.04 -9.75 -27.43
CA ASN A 317 10.88 -10.94 -27.53
C ASN A 317 12.39 -10.65 -27.38
N GLU A 318 12.84 -9.39 -27.55
CA GLU A 318 14.22 -8.93 -27.30
C GLU A 318 14.53 -8.61 -25.82
N LEU A 319 13.69 -9.05 -24.87
CA LEU A 319 14.00 -8.93 -23.46
C LEU A 319 15.26 -9.73 -23.10
N PRO A 320 16.05 -9.31 -22.08
CA PRO A 320 17.27 -10.01 -21.71
C PRO A 320 17.03 -11.51 -21.51
N LYS A 321 17.96 -12.35 -21.99
CA LYS A 321 17.82 -13.83 -21.95
C LYS A 321 17.58 -14.37 -20.54
N GLU A 322 17.92 -13.60 -19.49
CA GLU A 322 17.66 -13.97 -18.10
C GLU A 322 16.18 -13.83 -17.67
N LEU A 323 15.32 -13.16 -18.45
CA LEU A 323 13.91 -12.95 -18.16
C LEU A 323 13.02 -13.97 -18.86
N SER A 324 12.83 -15.12 -18.21
CA SER A 324 11.85 -16.10 -18.67
C SER A 324 10.41 -15.56 -18.60
N LYS A 325 9.52 -16.14 -19.41
CA LYS A 325 8.07 -15.86 -19.36
C LYS A 325 7.51 -15.90 -17.93
N ASP A 326 7.94 -16.86 -17.12
CA ASP A 326 7.53 -16.98 -15.71
C ASP A 326 7.96 -15.78 -14.85
N LYS A 327 9.16 -15.23 -15.09
CA LYS A 327 9.64 -14.04 -14.37
C LYS A 327 8.82 -12.81 -14.75
N ILE A 328 8.48 -12.66 -16.03
CA ILE A 328 7.62 -11.57 -16.51
C ILE A 328 6.23 -11.67 -15.87
N GLN A 329 5.62 -12.86 -15.86
CA GLN A 329 4.33 -13.08 -15.21
C GLN A 329 4.37 -12.77 -13.71
N LYS A 330 5.42 -13.18 -13.00
CA LYS A 330 5.61 -12.84 -11.57
C LYS A 330 5.77 -11.35 -11.36
N HIS A 331 6.55 -10.67 -12.20
CA HIS A 331 6.73 -9.23 -12.15
C HIS A 331 5.40 -8.51 -12.35
N VAL A 332 4.65 -8.81 -13.42
CA VAL A 332 3.32 -8.23 -13.67
C VAL A 332 2.42 -8.47 -12.46
N LYS A 333 2.34 -9.70 -11.95
CA LYS A 333 1.50 -10.01 -10.77
C LYS A 333 1.88 -9.15 -9.56
N GLN A 334 3.16 -9.03 -9.23
CA GLN A 334 3.60 -8.21 -8.10
C GLN A 334 3.28 -6.72 -8.33
N SER A 335 3.57 -6.20 -9.52
CA SER A 335 3.28 -4.81 -9.87
C SER A 335 1.79 -4.49 -9.81
N MET A 336 0.93 -5.41 -10.26
CA MET A 336 -0.52 -5.25 -10.17
C MET A 336 -1.01 -5.27 -8.72
N ASN A 337 -0.45 -6.14 -7.88
CA ASN A 337 -0.77 -6.18 -6.45
C ASN A 337 -0.43 -4.84 -5.77
N GLU A 338 0.77 -4.31 -6.00
CA GLU A 338 1.18 -3.01 -5.45
C GLU A 338 0.35 -1.84 -6.01
N THR A 339 -0.01 -1.89 -7.30
CA THR A 339 -0.88 -0.88 -7.94
C THR A 339 -2.26 -0.87 -7.29
N ASN A 340 -2.90 -2.03 -7.18
CA ASN A 340 -4.22 -2.16 -6.57
C ASN A 340 -4.19 -1.84 -5.07
N GLN A 341 -3.13 -2.22 -4.36
CA GLN A 341 -2.96 -1.82 -2.97
C GLN A 341 -2.89 -0.30 -2.84
N ALA A 342 -2.15 0.39 -3.73
CA ALA A 342 -2.10 1.85 -3.73
C ALA A 342 -3.47 2.48 -3.98
N LEU A 343 -4.25 1.94 -4.94
CA LEU A 343 -5.62 2.38 -5.22
C LEU A 343 -6.54 2.20 -4.01
N VAL A 344 -6.56 0.99 -3.41
CA VAL A 344 -7.40 0.65 -2.24
C VAL A 344 -7.02 1.47 -1.00
N ASN A 345 -5.72 1.62 -0.74
CA ASN A 345 -5.22 2.47 0.34
C ASN A 345 -5.73 3.91 0.20
N SER A 346 -5.74 4.41 -1.02
CA SER A 346 -6.10 5.79 -1.33
C SER A 346 -7.62 6.02 -1.39
N GLY A 347 -8.43 4.96 -1.39
CA GLY A 347 -9.89 5.06 -1.55
C GLY A 347 -10.33 5.31 -3.00
N ALA A 348 -9.56 4.80 -3.97
CA ALA A 348 -10.00 4.82 -5.36
C ALA A 348 -11.18 3.86 -5.57
N ASN A 349 -12.13 4.25 -6.42
CA ASN A 349 -13.32 3.46 -6.75
C ASN A 349 -13.08 2.49 -7.93
N PHE A 350 -11.83 2.09 -8.14
CA PHE A 350 -11.47 1.14 -9.19
C PHE A 350 -10.19 0.39 -8.84
N THR A 351 -10.04 -0.75 -9.50
CA THR A 351 -8.82 -1.57 -9.50
C THR A 351 -8.50 -1.98 -10.93
N TYR A 352 -7.26 -2.40 -11.15
CA TYR A 352 -6.84 -2.96 -12.43
C TYR A 352 -6.76 -4.48 -12.37
N ARG A 353 -6.96 -5.12 -13.52
CA ARG A 353 -6.82 -6.57 -13.68
C ARG A 353 -6.02 -6.89 -14.94
N ALA A 354 -4.91 -7.61 -14.77
CA ALA A 354 -4.18 -8.16 -15.92
C ALA A 354 -4.96 -9.35 -16.49
N VAL A 355 -5.62 -9.18 -17.63
CA VAL A 355 -6.40 -10.24 -18.27
C VAL A 355 -5.54 -11.17 -19.13
N ALA A 356 -4.41 -10.68 -19.63
CA ALA A 356 -3.44 -11.48 -20.36
C ALA A 356 -2.04 -10.87 -20.28
N VAL A 357 -1.02 -11.74 -20.38
CA VAL A 357 0.39 -11.38 -20.56
C VAL A 357 0.88 -12.12 -21.80
N LYS A 358 1.05 -11.41 -22.92
CA LYS A 358 1.38 -11.99 -24.24
C LYS A 358 2.71 -11.44 -24.73
N GLU A 359 3.47 -12.29 -25.42
CA GLU A 359 4.62 -11.86 -26.19
C GLU A 359 4.14 -11.08 -27.41
N PHE A 360 4.86 -10.01 -27.76
CA PHE A 360 4.57 -9.18 -28.91
C PHE A 360 5.84 -8.98 -29.74
N GLU A 361 5.80 -9.48 -30.98
CA GLU A 361 6.93 -9.40 -31.91
C GLU A 361 6.97 -8.01 -32.56
N ASP A 362 8.03 -7.27 -32.24
CA ASP A 362 8.32 -5.98 -32.84
C ASP A 362 9.07 -6.15 -34.17
N ASN A 363 8.29 -6.33 -35.24
CA ASN A 363 8.82 -6.54 -36.60
C ASN A 363 9.28 -5.25 -37.28
N GLN A 364 9.16 -4.11 -36.58
CA GLN A 364 9.46 -2.77 -37.10
C GLN A 364 10.62 -2.10 -36.36
N GLY A 365 11.17 -2.75 -35.33
CA GLY A 365 12.33 -2.26 -34.58
C GLY A 365 12.03 -1.06 -33.67
N TRP A 366 10.78 -0.87 -33.24
CA TRP A 366 10.39 0.14 -32.26
C TRP A 366 11.21 0.07 -30.98
N ALA A 367 11.60 -1.13 -30.56
CA ALA A 367 12.39 -1.40 -29.37
C ALA A 367 13.80 -0.77 -29.42
N LYS A 368 14.28 -0.42 -30.61
CA LYS A 368 15.59 0.21 -30.83
C LYS A 368 15.52 1.74 -30.78
N THR A 369 14.34 2.31 -30.51
CA THR A 369 14.11 3.75 -30.51
C THR A 369 13.96 4.29 -29.08
N ASN A 370 12.78 4.80 -28.71
CA ASN A 370 12.47 5.36 -27.40
C ASN A 370 11.02 5.05 -26.97
N THR A 371 10.73 5.32 -25.70
CA THR A 371 9.42 5.06 -25.09
C THR A 371 8.26 5.75 -25.82
N SER A 372 8.43 7.00 -26.28
CA SER A 372 7.39 7.76 -26.99
C SER A 372 7.02 7.18 -28.35
N HIS A 373 8.02 6.70 -29.09
CA HIS A 373 7.79 6.09 -30.39
C HIS A 373 6.97 4.80 -30.24
N VAL A 374 7.36 3.94 -29.31
CA VAL A 374 6.67 2.67 -29.01
C VAL A 374 5.19 2.90 -28.68
N LEU A 375 4.87 3.86 -27.79
CA LEU A 375 3.49 4.18 -27.45
C LEU A 375 2.67 4.61 -28.67
N ASN A 376 3.23 5.48 -29.52
CA ASN A 376 2.54 5.97 -30.71
C ASN A 376 2.27 4.88 -31.74
N GLN A 377 3.19 3.92 -31.87
CA GLN A 377 3.03 2.80 -32.79
C GLN A 377 2.01 1.77 -32.27
N LEU A 378 2.11 1.37 -30.99
CA LEU A 378 1.17 0.43 -30.37
C LEU A 378 -0.29 0.88 -30.43
N ARG A 379 -0.52 2.19 -30.32
CA ARG A 379 -1.85 2.80 -30.44
C ARG A 379 -2.55 2.47 -31.76
N ASN A 380 -1.80 2.32 -32.86
CA ASN A 380 -2.35 2.14 -34.19
C ASN A 380 -1.97 0.80 -34.83
N ASP A 381 -1.17 -0.04 -34.17
CA ASP A 381 -0.81 -1.36 -34.70
C ASP A 381 -2.03 -2.29 -34.68
N PRO A 382 -2.48 -2.79 -35.85
CA PRO A 382 -3.70 -3.59 -35.94
C PRO A 382 -3.57 -4.94 -35.21
N ARG A 383 -2.37 -5.50 -35.04
CA ARG A 383 -2.14 -6.74 -34.31
C ARG A 383 -2.29 -6.50 -32.81
N ALA A 384 -1.70 -5.41 -32.29
CA ALA A 384 -1.84 -5.03 -30.88
C ALA A 384 -3.31 -4.73 -30.53
N GLN A 385 -3.99 -3.96 -31.38
CA GLN A 385 -5.43 -3.67 -31.21
C GLN A 385 -6.29 -4.94 -31.31
N ALA A 386 -6.01 -5.85 -32.24
CA ALA A 386 -6.72 -7.12 -32.31
C ALA A 386 -6.49 -7.98 -31.05
N MET A 387 -5.28 -7.99 -30.48
CA MET A 387 -5.02 -8.69 -29.22
C MET A 387 -5.74 -8.05 -28.03
N LEU A 388 -5.84 -6.72 -27.99
CA LEU A 388 -6.59 -5.97 -26.99
C LEU A 388 -8.08 -6.34 -27.03
N ASP A 389 -8.66 -6.37 -28.24
CA ASP A 389 -10.06 -6.72 -28.48
C ASP A 389 -10.37 -8.19 -28.17
N ASP A 390 -9.47 -9.11 -28.54
CA ASP A 390 -9.57 -10.56 -28.29
C ASP A 390 -9.73 -10.86 -26.78
N VAL A 391 -8.95 -10.17 -25.95
CA VAL A 391 -9.00 -10.35 -24.49
C VAL A 391 -9.96 -9.39 -23.79
N LYS A 392 -10.65 -8.53 -24.54
CA LYS A 392 -11.55 -7.48 -24.05
C LYS A 392 -10.91 -6.60 -22.98
N ALA A 393 -9.65 -6.20 -23.19
CA ALA A 393 -8.98 -5.28 -22.28
C ALA A 393 -9.36 -3.83 -22.58
N ASP A 394 -9.53 -3.03 -21.54
CA ASP A 394 -9.77 -1.59 -21.61
C ASP A 394 -8.50 -0.80 -21.98
N GLY A 395 -7.33 -1.39 -21.72
CA GLY A 395 -6.02 -0.77 -21.92
C GLY A 395 -4.87 -1.74 -22.17
N MET A 396 -3.72 -1.20 -22.56
CA MET A 396 -2.49 -1.97 -22.77
C MET A 396 -1.31 -1.45 -21.93
N PHE A 397 -0.46 -2.37 -21.49
CA PHE A 397 0.83 -2.02 -20.90
C PHE A 397 1.94 -2.79 -21.63
N TYR A 398 2.94 -2.09 -22.14
CA TYR A 398 4.05 -2.68 -22.87
C TYR A 398 5.33 -2.72 -22.02
N LEU A 399 5.86 -3.92 -21.81
CA LEU A 399 7.14 -4.15 -21.14
C LEU A 399 8.25 -4.24 -22.21
N ALA A 400 9.07 -3.21 -22.24
CA ALA A 400 10.10 -3.02 -23.24
C ALA A 400 11.51 -3.19 -22.66
N ASN A 401 12.46 -3.53 -23.54
CA ASN A 401 13.91 -3.44 -23.30
C ASN A 401 14.50 -2.50 -24.35
N LEU A 402 14.27 -1.21 -24.14
CA LEU A 402 14.68 -0.11 -25.00
C LEU A 402 16.08 0.36 -24.65
N LYS A 403 16.82 0.78 -25.67
CA LYS A 403 18.06 1.56 -25.52
C LYS A 403 17.76 3.04 -25.25
N ASP A 404 16.76 3.33 -24.42
CA ASP A 404 16.36 4.68 -24.04
C ASP A 404 16.96 5.01 -22.65
N PRO A 405 18.07 5.76 -22.58
CA PRO A 405 18.71 6.09 -21.31
C PRO A 405 17.93 7.13 -20.50
N ALA A 406 16.88 7.75 -21.06
CA ALA A 406 16.21 8.92 -20.50
C ALA A 406 14.83 8.65 -19.86
N ALA A 407 14.25 7.46 -20.03
CA ALA A 407 12.92 7.16 -19.49
C ALA A 407 12.77 5.72 -18.99
N SER A 408 12.41 5.57 -17.71
CA SER A 408 12.05 4.28 -17.08
C SER A 408 10.65 3.80 -17.46
N GLY A 409 9.76 4.72 -17.86
CA GLY A 409 8.42 4.47 -18.34
C GLY A 409 7.85 5.69 -19.05
N ARG A 410 6.70 5.49 -19.71
CA ARG A 410 5.90 6.56 -20.32
C ARG A 410 4.46 6.12 -20.50
N ALA A 411 3.52 7.06 -20.40
CA ALA A 411 2.13 6.88 -20.78
C ALA A 411 1.60 8.12 -21.50
N PHE A 412 0.46 7.97 -22.17
CA PHE A 412 -0.33 9.14 -22.54
C PHE A 412 -1.05 9.70 -21.30
N LEU A 413 -1.14 11.02 -21.22
CA LEU A 413 -1.89 11.70 -20.16
C LEU A 413 -3.38 11.74 -20.52
N GLY A 414 -4.21 11.18 -19.64
CA GLY A 414 -5.67 11.23 -19.74
C GLY A 414 -6.29 10.01 -20.43
N PRO A 415 -7.62 9.83 -20.27
CA PRO A 415 -8.24 8.53 -20.44
C PRO A 415 -8.52 8.12 -21.88
N GLY A 416 -8.10 8.86 -22.91
CA GLY A 416 -8.51 8.57 -24.30
C GLY A 416 -8.47 7.06 -24.64
N LYS A 417 -9.54 6.52 -25.23
CA LYS A 417 -9.70 5.08 -25.44
C LYS A 417 -8.56 4.41 -26.21
N LYS A 418 -7.93 5.15 -27.13
CA LYS A 418 -6.74 4.70 -27.87
C LYS A 418 -5.44 5.06 -27.15
N GLU A 419 -5.51 5.95 -26.18
CA GLU A 419 -4.44 6.50 -25.35
C GLU A 419 -4.28 5.77 -24.01
N MET A 420 -5.17 4.84 -23.65
CA MET A 420 -5.04 3.94 -22.49
C MET A 420 -3.92 2.90 -22.71
N ILE A 421 -2.71 3.41 -22.89
CA ILE A 421 -1.49 2.69 -23.22
C ILE A 421 -0.35 3.30 -22.41
N ALA A 422 0.39 2.42 -21.75
CA ALA A 422 1.60 2.74 -21.01
C ALA A 422 2.74 1.81 -21.44
N THR A 423 3.98 2.23 -21.18
CA THR A 423 5.18 1.43 -21.42
C THR A 423 6.14 1.56 -20.24
N SER A 424 6.90 0.49 -19.98
CA SER A 424 8.06 0.55 -19.10
C SER A 424 9.29 0.02 -19.81
N ASN A 425 10.43 0.67 -19.54
CA ASN A 425 11.75 0.21 -19.93
C ASN A 425 12.49 -0.50 -18.78
N THR A 426 11.80 -0.79 -17.67
CA THR A 426 12.40 -1.38 -16.47
C THR A 426 11.53 -2.47 -15.89
N TYR A 427 12.11 -3.28 -14.99
CA TYR A 427 11.40 -4.29 -14.20
C TYR A 427 11.07 -3.81 -12.79
N SER A 428 10.91 -2.50 -12.60
CA SER A 428 10.48 -1.94 -11.32
C SER A 428 8.97 -1.99 -11.18
N THR A 429 8.49 -2.48 -10.04
CA THR A 429 7.05 -2.53 -9.73
C THR A 429 6.42 -1.15 -9.55
N TYR A 430 7.26 -0.12 -9.35
CA TYR A 430 6.85 1.28 -9.26
C TYR A 430 6.33 1.85 -10.59
N VAL A 431 6.95 1.50 -11.71
CA VAL A 431 6.67 2.18 -12.98
C VAL A 431 5.23 1.90 -13.42
N ILE A 432 4.73 0.68 -13.26
CA ILE A 432 3.36 0.33 -13.70
C ILE A 432 2.31 1.22 -13.01
N ARG A 433 2.33 1.35 -11.68
CA ARG A 433 1.36 2.20 -10.96
C ARG A 433 1.50 3.68 -11.30
N HIS A 434 2.70 4.12 -11.63
CA HIS A 434 2.98 5.50 -12.01
C HIS A 434 2.43 5.83 -13.40
N GLU A 435 2.78 5.03 -14.40
CA GLU A 435 2.33 5.24 -15.78
C GLU A 435 0.82 5.03 -15.94
N LEU A 436 0.25 4.05 -15.23
CA LEU A 436 -1.21 3.87 -15.25
C LEU A 436 -1.95 5.06 -14.62
N ALA A 437 -1.33 5.83 -13.72
CA ALA A 437 -1.95 7.05 -13.20
C ALA A 437 -1.88 8.22 -14.21
N HIS A 438 -0.83 8.30 -15.04
CA HIS A 438 -0.83 9.20 -16.20
C HIS A 438 -1.99 8.88 -17.15
N ASN A 439 -2.25 7.60 -17.45
CA ASN A 439 -3.42 7.21 -18.25
C ASN A 439 -4.75 7.61 -17.59
N MET A 440 -4.80 7.68 -16.25
CA MET A 440 -5.94 8.20 -15.51
C MET A 440 -5.91 9.73 -15.33
N GLY A 441 -5.09 10.44 -16.11
CA GLY A 441 -5.06 11.89 -16.17
C GLY A 441 -4.31 12.56 -15.02
N VAL A 442 -3.47 11.85 -14.27
CA VAL A 442 -2.74 12.40 -13.13
C VAL A 442 -1.33 12.79 -13.56
N THR A 443 -0.93 14.04 -13.33
CA THR A 443 0.41 14.56 -13.61
C THR A 443 1.37 14.38 -12.42
N HIS A 444 2.66 14.66 -12.62
CA HIS A 444 3.59 14.69 -11.48
C HIS A 444 3.28 15.86 -10.54
N ALA A 445 3.80 15.76 -9.32
CA ALA A 445 3.70 16.83 -8.35
C ALA A 445 4.34 18.14 -8.87
N GLY A 446 3.56 19.22 -8.89
CA GLY A 446 4.01 20.56 -9.29
C GLY A 446 4.04 20.83 -10.78
N GLU A 447 3.64 19.87 -11.63
CA GLU A 447 3.56 20.07 -13.09
C GLU A 447 2.25 20.73 -13.54
N ASP A 448 1.18 20.59 -12.74
CA ASP A 448 -0.13 21.17 -13.01
C ASP A 448 -0.57 22.08 -11.86
N PHE A 449 -1.46 23.03 -12.14
CA PHE A 449 -2.15 23.85 -11.15
C PHE A 449 -3.50 23.24 -10.73
N GLY A 450 -3.97 22.21 -11.44
CA GLY A 450 -5.19 21.47 -11.14
C GLY A 450 -5.05 20.39 -10.06
N PRO A 451 -6.17 19.81 -9.59
CA PRO A 451 -6.18 18.79 -8.54
C PRO A 451 -5.61 17.43 -8.99
N SER A 452 -5.50 17.18 -10.30
CA SER A 452 -5.08 15.88 -10.84
C SER A 452 -3.57 15.71 -10.87
N GLN A 453 -2.92 15.77 -9.70
CA GLN A 453 -1.48 15.69 -9.60
C GLN A 453 -1.00 14.96 -8.33
N GLY A 454 0.25 14.51 -8.34
CA GLY A 454 0.90 13.95 -7.16
C GLY A 454 1.19 14.95 -6.04
N LEU A 455 1.53 14.42 -4.87
CA LEU A 455 2.14 15.15 -3.76
C LEU A 455 3.61 14.75 -3.62
N ALA A 456 4.51 15.72 -3.84
CA ALA A 456 5.96 15.52 -3.91
C ALA A 456 6.52 14.76 -2.70
N GLY A 457 7.33 13.74 -2.95
CA GLY A 457 7.98 12.89 -1.95
C GLY A 457 7.04 11.95 -1.17
N LYS A 458 5.73 12.10 -1.29
CA LYS A 458 4.74 11.44 -0.41
C LYS A 458 3.86 10.40 -1.08
N THR A 459 3.61 10.56 -2.37
CA THR A 459 2.65 9.74 -3.14
C THR A 459 3.26 9.22 -4.43
N VAL A 460 2.58 8.28 -5.10
CA VAL A 460 3.04 7.63 -6.34
C VAL A 460 3.45 8.66 -7.40
N MET A 461 2.61 9.66 -7.66
CA MET A 461 2.90 10.70 -8.67
C MET A 461 3.81 11.81 -8.15
N GLY A 462 4.29 11.69 -6.90
CA GLY A 462 5.34 12.51 -6.33
C GLY A 462 6.66 11.76 -6.14
N HIS A 463 6.89 10.67 -6.88
CA HIS A 463 8.11 9.85 -6.84
C HIS A 463 8.37 9.11 -5.52
N SER A 464 7.31 8.89 -4.73
CA SER A 464 7.37 8.12 -3.50
C SER A 464 7.10 6.63 -3.74
N LEU A 465 7.78 5.77 -2.96
CA LEU A 465 7.46 4.34 -2.91
C LEU A 465 6.22 4.04 -2.07
N ASN A 466 5.69 5.02 -1.35
CA ASN A 466 4.44 4.88 -0.61
C ASN A 466 3.31 4.43 -1.54
N LEU A 467 2.57 3.42 -1.12
CA LEU A 467 1.40 2.90 -1.85
C LEU A 467 0.18 3.77 -1.58
N TYR A 468 0.28 5.04 -1.97
CA TYR A 468 -0.79 6.03 -1.91
C TYR A 468 -0.72 6.98 -3.10
N TYR A 469 -1.87 7.20 -3.74
CA TYR A 469 -2.13 8.35 -4.60
C TYR A 469 -2.56 9.53 -3.75
N SER A 470 -2.41 10.74 -4.30
CA SER A 470 -2.71 11.94 -3.56
C SER A 470 -4.21 12.13 -3.34
N THR A 471 -4.59 12.47 -2.11
CA THR A 471 -5.96 12.80 -1.73
C THR A 471 -5.99 13.52 -0.38
N PRO A 472 -6.82 14.55 -0.18
CA PRO A 472 -6.92 15.26 1.10
C PRO A 472 -7.57 14.42 2.22
N HIS A 473 -8.07 13.23 1.89
CA HIS A 473 -8.81 12.33 2.78
C HIS A 473 -7.96 11.18 3.34
N ARG A 474 -6.65 11.22 3.12
CA ARG A 474 -5.68 10.26 3.66
C ARG A 474 -4.52 11.00 4.30
N TYR A 475 -3.87 10.35 5.26
CA TYR A 475 -2.85 10.97 6.08
C TYR A 475 -1.68 10.01 6.31
N THR A 476 -0.50 10.55 6.60
CA THR A 476 0.62 9.78 7.16
C THR A 476 0.31 9.37 8.60
N ASP A 477 1.11 8.47 9.17
CA ASP A 477 1.02 8.07 10.58
C ASP A 477 1.20 9.27 11.54
N GLU A 478 1.91 10.31 11.10
CA GLU A 478 2.09 11.58 11.81
C GLU A 478 0.94 12.57 11.61
N GLY A 479 -0.11 12.19 10.87
CA GLY A 479 -1.28 13.02 10.60
C GLY A 479 -1.09 14.07 9.52
N GLU A 480 -0.02 14.01 8.73
CA GLU A 480 0.16 14.91 7.60
C GLU A 480 -0.75 14.48 6.44
N PRO A 481 -1.52 15.38 5.81
CA PRO A 481 -2.39 15.00 4.71
C PRO A 481 -1.58 14.56 3.49
N LEU A 482 -2.09 13.55 2.77
CA LEU A 482 -1.55 13.04 1.51
C LEU A 482 -2.15 13.75 0.30
N GLY A 483 -2.74 14.92 0.48
CA GLY A 483 -3.29 15.79 -0.55
C GLY A 483 -3.70 17.13 0.03
N ILE A 484 -4.27 18.00 -0.79
CA ILE A 484 -4.68 19.34 -0.39
C ILE A 484 -6.09 19.58 -0.94
N GLU A 485 -7.05 19.88 -0.08
CA GLU A 485 -8.44 20.07 -0.47
C GLU A 485 -8.55 21.15 -1.56
N GLY A 486 -9.19 20.81 -2.68
CA GLY A 486 -9.35 21.69 -3.83
C GLY A 486 -8.09 21.95 -4.66
N LYS A 487 -6.92 21.38 -4.32
CA LYS A 487 -5.64 21.64 -5.01
C LYS A 487 -4.86 20.40 -5.42
N ILE A 488 -4.85 19.34 -4.62
CA ILE A 488 -4.12 18.10 -4.88
C ILE A 488 -5.00 16.93 -4.43
N ASP A 489 -5.65 16.28 -5.38
CA ASP A 489 -6.57 15.16 -5.19
C ASP A 489 -6.62 14.27 -6.45
N ALA A 490 -5.53 13.54 -6.70
CA ALA A 490 -5.45 12.60 -7.81
C ALA A 490 -6.55 11.54 -7.71
N VAL A 491 -6.86 11.03 -6.52
CA VAL A 491 -7.92 10.03 -6.33
C VAL A 491 -9.28 10.57 -6.77
N GLY A 492 -9.64 11.79 -6.36
CA GLY A 492 -10.87 12.43 -6.80
C GLY A 492 -10.94 12.64 -8.32
N ALA A 493 -9.81 12.91 -8.98
CA ALA A 493 -9.75 13.00 -10.44
C ALA A 493 -9.94 11.64 -11.11
N MET A 494 -9.20 10.61 -10.70
CA MET A 494 -9.29 9.26 -11.28
C MET A 494 -10.68 8.64 -11.05
N ASN A 495 -11.29 8.87 -9.88
CA ASN A 495 -12.62 8.33 -9.55
C ASN A 495 -13.74 8.87 -10.45
N LYS A 496 -13.57 10.06 -11.04
CA LYS A 496 -14.55 10.67 -11.95
C LYS A 496 -14.61 9.98 -13.32
N ILE A 497 -13.50 9.37 -13.74
CA ILE A 497 -13.34 8.81 -15.09
C ILE A 497 -13.25 7.28 -15.10
N SER A 498 -13.02 6.64 -13.95
CA SER A 498 -12.78 5.20 -13.85
C SER A 498 -13.88 4.34 -14.45
N ALA A 499 -15.15 4.71 -14.28
CA ALA A 499 -16.29 3.99 -14.86
C ALA A 499 -16.34 4.11 -16.39
N GLU A 500 -15.91 5.24 -16.95
CA GLU A 500 -15.81 5.42 -18.42
C GLU A 500 -14.69 4.53 -18.97
N VAL A 501 -13.52 4.55 -18.33
CA VAL A 501 -12.35 3.76 -18.73
C VAL A 501 -12.65 2.26 -18.66
N ALA A 502 -13.28 1.80 -17.57
CA ALA A 502 -13.69 0.40 -17.39
C ALA A 502 -14.79 -0.06 -18.36
N ALA A 503 -15.29 0.83 -19.23
CA ALA A 503 -16.32 0.56 -20.23
C ALA A 503 -15.78 0.72 -21.67
N TYR A 504 -14.46 0.73 -21.85
CA TYR A 504 -13.87 0.82 -23.18
C TYR A 504 -14.05 -0.45 -24.01
N ARG A 505 -14.28 -1.61 -23.40
CA ARG A 505 -14.55 -2.86 -24.11
C ARG A 505 -15.73 -3.67 -23.60
#